data_AF-A0A1J5QH90-F1
#
_entry.id   AF-A0A1J5QH90-F1
#
_cell.length_a   1.000
_cell.length_b   1.000
_cell.length_c   1.000
_cell.angle_alpha   90.00
_cell.angle_beta   90.00
_cell.angle_gamma   90.00
#
_symmetry.space_group_name_H-M   'P 1'
#
loop_
_entity.id
_entity.type
_entity.pdbx_description
1 polymer ?
#
loop_
_entity_poly.entity_id
_entity_poly.type
_entity_poly.pdbx_seq_one_letter_code
_entity_poly.pdbx_strand_id
1 'polypeptide(L)'
;MIPFSLRDYISIFESPLGFVKIFILPWLTLAIASAAIYTRLTRASVLETLGEDYIRTARAKGLSEKVVLRKHTLRAALAPLATLAGLDFAVLLGGAIVTETIFNLPGLGRMAIQAVVDYDLPIVVATVLLAAGVVVVMNLLVDLLYAVIDPRVRVA
;
A
#
# COMPACT_ATOMS: atom_id res chain seq x y z
N MET A 1 21.26 13.85 -18.27
CA MET A 1 21.76 14.53 -17.07
C MET A 1 20.58 15.22 -16.42
N ILE A 2 19.88 14.54 -15.50
CA ILE A 2 18.66 15.08 -14.87
C ILE A 2 19.12 16.11 -13.81
N PRO A 3 18.70 17.39 -13.88
CA PRO A 3 19.20 18.44 -13.01
C PRO A 3 18.36 18.48 -11.71
N PHE A 4 18.28 17.36 -11.00
CA PHE A 4 17.78 17.38 -9.62
C PHE A 4 18.99 17.44 -8.70
N SER A 5 19.31 18.64 -8.23
CA SER A 5 20.24 18.82 -7.11
C SER A 5 19.59 18.18 -5.87
N LEU A 6 20.02 16.96 -5.53
CA LEU A 6 19.52 16.13 -4.41
C LEU A 6 19.92 16.68 -3.01
N ARG A 7 20.30 17.96 -2.91
CA ARG A 7 20.65 18.63 -1.65
C ARG A 7 19.50 19.41 -1.02
N ASP A 8 18.49 19.75 -1.80
CA ASP A 8 17.38 20.57 -1.31
C ASP A 8 16.15 19.68 -1.10
N TYR A 9 16.12 18.97 0.04
CA TYR A 9 14.85 18.44 0.54
C TYR A 9 13.91 19.63 0.74
N ILE A 10 12.93 19.78 -0.13
CA ILE A 10 11.90 20.79 0.00
C ILE A 10 10.82 20.20 0.90
N SER A 11 10.65 20.81 2.07
CA SER A 11 9.55 20.43 2.97
C SER A 11 8.21 20.67 2.29
N ILE A 12 7.23 19.80 2.55
CA ILE A 12 5.87 19.94 2.01
C ILE A 12 5.22 21.29 2.36
N PHE A 13 5.64 21.90 3.48
CA PHE A 13 5.13 23.18 3.97
C PHE A 13 5.70 24.39 3.23
N GLU A 14 6.84 24.25 2.54
CA GLU A 14 7.48 25.35 1.79
C GLU A 14 6.99 25.38 0.35
N SER A 15 6.96 24.23 -0.32
CA SER A 15 6.43 24.12 -1.68
C SER A 15 5.85 22.72 -1.92
N PRO A 16 4.51 22.59 -1.92
CA PRO A 16 3.84 21.32 -2.20
C PRO A 16 4.20 20.76 -3.59
N LEU A 17 4.38 21.64 -4.58
CA LEU A 17 4.76 21.25 -5.94
C LEU A 17 6.20 20.74 -6.03
N GLY A 18 7.13 21.32 -5.25
CA GLY A 18 8.51 20.86 -5.15
C GLY A 18 8.61 19.47 -4.53
N PHE A 19 7.87 19.26 -3.43
CA PHE A 19 7.78 17.97 -2.74
C PHE A 19 7.29 16.85 -3.67
N VAL A 20 6.17 17.07 -4.37
CA VAL A 20 5.64 16.05 -5.30
C VAL A 20 6.64 15.74 -6.41
N LYS A 21 7.37 16.72 -6.96
CA LYS A 21 8.37 16.48 -8.01
C LYS A 21 9.55 15.61 -7.55
N ILE A 22 9.95 15.70 -6.28
CA ILE A 22 11.02 14.87 -5.71
C ILE A 22 10.54 13.42 -5.55
N PHE A 23 9.33 13.24 -5.00
CA PHE A 23 8.84 11.93 -4.60
C PHE A 23 8.08 11.17 -5.70
N ILE A 24 7.67 11.83 -6.79
CA ILE A 24 6.88 11.19 -7.87
C ILE A 24 7.61 10.00 -8.50
N LEU A 25 8.92 10.09 -8.70
CA LEU A 25 9.71 9.01 -9.30
C LEU A 25 9.80 7.80 -8.36
N PRO A 26 10.24 7.93 -7.09
CA PRO A 26 10.17 6.84 -6.11
C PRO A 26 8.78 6.23 -5.97
N TRP A 27 7.73 7.06 -5.88
CA TRP A 27 6.35 6.58 -5.74
C TRP A 27 5.92 5.78 -6.95
N LEU A 28 6.23 6.25 -8.16
CA LEU A 28 5.88 5.54 -9.38
C LEU A 28 6.64 4.21 -9.49
N THR A 29 7.92 4.17 -9.07
CA THR A 29 8.70 2.93 -9.03
C THR A 29 8.05 1.90 -8.11
N LEU A 30 7.67 2.29 -6.90
CA LEU A 30 6.98 1.40 -5.95
C LEU A 30 5.59 1.00 -6.44
N ALA A 31 4.83 1.95 -7.00
CA ALA A 31 3.48 1.70 -7.52
C ALA A 31 3.50 0.68 -8.68
N ILE A 32 4.44 0.84 -9.63
CA ILE A 32 4.57 -0.09 -10.76
C ILE A 32 4.98 -1.49 -10.26
N ALA A 33 5.87 -1.58 -9.27
CA ALA A 33 6.29 -2.85 -8.69
C ALA A 33 5.10 -3.63 -8.08
N SER A 34 4.21 -2.93 -7.36
CA SER A 34 3.04 -3.57 -6.73
C SER A 34 1.84 -3.75 -7.68
N ALA A 35 1.72 -2.94 -8.75
CA ALA A 35 0.55 -2.91 -9.62
C ALA A 35 0.20 -4.28 -10.24
N ALA A 36 1.21 -5.08 -10.58
CA ALA A 36 1.00 -6.41 -11.17
C ALA A 36 0.27 -7.35 -10.21
N ILE A 37 0.62 -7.33 -8.92
CA ILE A 37 0.01 -8.18 -7.88
C ILE A 37 -1.44 -7.74 -7.64
N TYR A 38 -1.67 -6.44 -7.49
CA TYR A 38 -3.02 -5.88 -7.32
C TYR A 38 -3.93 -6.20 -8.49
N THR A 39 -3.44 -6.07 -9.72
CA THR A 39 -4.21 -6.38 -10.93
C THR A 39 -4.57 -7.86 -10.98
N ARG A 40 -3.60 -8.74 -10.70
CA ARG A 40 -3.82 -10.20 -10.69
C ARG A 40 -4.85 -10.60 -9.63
N LEU A 41 -4.70 -10.07 -8.42
CA LEU A 41 -5.60 -10.37 -7.30
C LEU A 41 -7.01 -9.86 -7.56
N THR A 42 -7.14 -8.59 -7.97
CA THR A 42 -8.45 -8.01 -8.33
C THR A 42 -9.14 -8.85 -9.40
N ARG A 43 -8.41 -9.24 -10.45
CA ARG A 43 -8.96 -10.08 -11.53
C ARG A 43 -9.42 -11.44 -11.01
N ALA A 44 -8.62 -12.10 -10.16
CA ALA A 44 -8.96 -13.39 -9.58
C ALA A 44 -10.24 -13.30 -8.72
N SER A 45 -10.30 -12.34 -7.79
CA SER A 45 -11.46 -12.14 -6.92
C SER A 45 -12.72 -11.77 -7.69
N VAL A 46 -12.59 -10.95 -8.74
CA VAL A 46 -13.72 -10.60 -9.63
C VAL A 46 -14.25 -11.85 -10.35
N LEU A 47 -13.36 -12.68 -10.92
CA LEU A 47 -13.77 -13.89 -11.65
C LEU A 47 -14.44 -14.92 -10.73
N GLU A 48 -13.90 -15.11 -9.52
CA GLU A 48 -14.48 -15.97 -8.49
C GLU A 48 -15.88 -15.50 -8.10
N THR A 49 -16.00 -14.21 -7.76
CA THR A 49 -17.27 -13.61 -7.34
C THR A 49 -18.34 -13.68 -8.43
N LEU A 50 -17.98 -13.46 -9.70
CA LEU A 50 -18.93 -13.54 -10.81
C LEU A 50 -19.50 -14.94 -11.03
N GLY A 51 -18.82 -15.98 -10.52
CA GLY A 51 -19.27 -17.37 -10.52
C GLY A 51 -20.33 -17.69 -9.47
N GLU A 52 -20.54 -16.81 -8.48
CA GLU A 52 -21.43 -17.08 -7.35
C GLU A 52 -22.92 -16.97 -7.68
N ASP A 53 -23.74 -17.77 -6.99
CA ASP A 53 -25.18 -17.86 -7.24
C ASP A 53 -25.94 -16.59 -6.86
N TYR A 54 -25.44 -15.77 -5.93
CA TYR A 54 -26.06 -14.49 -5.62
C TYR A 54 -25.90 -13.47 -6.75
N ILE A 55 -24.83 -13.56 -7.55
CA ILE A 55 -24.64 -12.75 -8.76
C ILE A 55 -25.59 -13.22 -9.87
N ARG A 56 -25.77 -14.54 -10.04
CA ARG A 56 -26.76 -15.09 -10.97
C ARG A 56 -28.19 -14.64 -10.61
N THR A 57 -28.50 -14.64 -9.32
CA THR A 57 -29.79 -14.15 -8.79
C THR A 57 -29.96 -12.65 -9.04
N ALA A 58 -28.91 -11.85 -8.85
CA ALA A 58 -28.93 -10.42 -9.15
C ALA A 58 -29.22 -10.15 -10.64
N ARG A 59 -28.55 -10.89 -11.54
CA ARG A 59 -28.83 -10.81 -12.99
C ARG A 59 -30.24 -11.25 -13.34
N ALA A 60 -30.75 -12.32 -12.73
CA ALA A 60 -32.13 -12.80 -12.93
C ALA A 60 -33.18 -11.77 -12.47
N LYS A 61 -32.85 -10.93 -11.49
CA LYS A 61 -33.68 -9.79 -11.04
C LYS A 61 -33.62 -8.56 -11.97
N GLY A 62 -32.88 -8.62 -13.08
CA GLY A 62 -32.79 -7.53 -14.06
C GLY A 62 -31.82 -6.41 -13.67
N LEU A 63 -30.93 -6.63 -12.69
CA LEU A 63 -29.89 -5.65 -12.36
C LEU A 63 -28.90 -5.50 -13.52
N SER A 64 -28.55 -4.25 -13.85
CA SER A 64 -27.58 -3.97 -14.91
C SER A 64 -26.17 -4.42 -14.51
N GLU A 65 -25.38 -4.83 -15.51
CA GLU A 65 -24.02 -5.36 -15.31
C GLU A 65 -23.11 -4.36 -14.55
N LYS A 66 -23.30 -3.05 -14.75
CA LYS A 66 -22.58 -2.01 -14.00
C LYS A 66 -22.89 -2.02 -12.51
N VAL A 67 -24.14 -2.30 -12.12
CA VAL A 67 -24.56 -2.38 -10.72
C VAL A 67 -24.06 -3.68 -10.08
N VAL A 68 -24.10 -4.78 -10.81
CA VAL A 68 -23.51 -6.06 -10.39
C VAL A 68 -22.01 -5.87 -10.11
N LEU A 69 -21.27 -5.33 -11.08
CA LEU A 69 -19.83 -5.12 -10.96
C LEU A 69 -19.49 -4.16 -9.82
N ARG A 70 -20.11 -2.98 -9.75
CA ARG A 70 -19.71 -1.94 -8.78
C ARG A 70 -20.15 -2.22 -7.35
N LYS A 71 -21.36 -2.76 -7.15
CA LYS A 71 -21.95 -2.91 -5.82
C LYS A 71 -21.75 -4.30 -5.23
N HIS A 72 -21.70 -5.34 -6.06
CA HIS A 72 -21.70 -6.73 -5.60
C HIS A 72 -20.31 -7.35 -5.79
N THR A 73 -19.72 -7.24 -6.98
CA THR A 73 -18.43 -7.85 -7.30
C THR A 73 -17.24 -7.11 -6.69
N LEU A 74 -17.15 -5.78 -6.90
CA LEU A 74 -16.04 -4.99 -6.33
C LEU A 74 -16.02 -5.02 -4.80
N ARG A 75 -17.20 -5.05 -4.15
CA ARG A 75 -17.27 -5.09 -2.69
C ARG A 75 -16.68 -6.38 -2.12
N ALA A 76 -16.93 -7.52 -2.77
CA ALA A 76 -16.33 -8.79 -2.38
C ALA A 76 -14.81 -8.80 -2.60
N ALA A 77 -14.33 -8.16 -3.67
CA ALA A 77 -12.89 -8.05 -3.94
C ALA A 77 -12.14 -7.14 -2.95
N LEU A 78 -12.81 -6.28 -2.17
CA LEU A 78 -12.15 -5.40 -1.19
C LEU A 78 -11.54 -6.17 -0.01
N ALA A 79 -12.10 -7.32 0.37
CA ALA A 79 -11.57 -8.12 1.47
C ALA A 79 -10.13 -8.60 1.23
N PRO A 80 -9.82 -9.33 0.14
CA PRO A 80 -8.46 -9.76 -0.13
C PRO A 80 -7.52 -8.59 -0.44
N LEU A 81 -8.03 -7.49 -1.02
CA LEU A 81 -7.22 -6.28 -1.27
C LEU A 81 -6.83 -5.57 0.01
N ALA A 82 -7.72 -5.52 1.03
CA ALA A 82 -7.40 -4.94 2.32
C ALA A 82 -6.28 -5.73 3.01
N THR A 83 -6.37 -7.07 3.04
CA THR A 83 -5.30 -7.91 3.59
C THR A 83 -3.95 -7.67 2.90
N LEU A 84 -3.97 -7.57 1.57
CA LEU A 84 -2.75 -7.28 0.80
C LEU A 84 -2.18 -5.90 1.15
N ALA A 85 -3.03 -4.88 1.28
CA ALA A 85 -2.60 -3.54 1.66
C ALA A 85 -1.93 -3.48 3.05
N GLY A 86 -2.38 -4.30 4.01
CA GLY A 86 -1.70 -4.45 5.30
C GLY A 86 -0.29 -5.01 5.16
N LEU A 87 -0.14 -6.09 4.37
CA LEU A 87 1.16 -6.70 4.11
C LEU A 87 2.13 -5.78 3.35
N ASP A 88 1.59 -4.90 2.50
CA ASP A 88 2.40 -3.95 1.74
C ASP A 88 3.18 -3.00 2.63
N PHE A 89 2.71 -2.62 3.82
CA PHE A 89 3.48 -1.72 4.69
C PHE A 89 4.83 -2.31 5.08
N ALA A 90 4.90 -3.62 5.34
CA ALA A 90 6.17 -4.30 5.63
C ALA A 90 7.07 -4.39 4.38
N VAL A 91 6.48 -4.69 3.22
CA VAL A 91 7.20 -4.78 1.94
C VAL A 91 7.73 -3.41 1.52
N LEU A 92 6.92 -2.37 1.66
CA LEU A 92 7.27 -0.99 1.33
C LEU A 92 8.34 -0.45 2.26
N LEU A 93 8.39 -0.85 3.54
CA LEU A 93 9.52 -0.49 4.41
C LEU A 93 10.83 -1.09 3.90
N GLY A 94 10.83 -2.34 3.42
CA GLY A 94 12.01 -2.94 2.78
C GLY A 94 12.36 -2.28 1.44
N GLY A 95 11.36 -2.00 0.60
CA GLY A 95 11.53 -1.30 -0.67
C GLY A 95 11.96 0.16 -0.49
N ALA A 96 11.55 0.81 0.60
CA ALA A 96 11.90 2.18 0.94
C ALA A 96 13.42 2.31 1.07
N ILE A 97 14.10 1.36 1.72
CA ILE A 97 15.58 1.33 1.83
C ILE A 97 16.23 1.43 0.45
N VAL A 98 15.75 0.62 -0.50
CA VAL A 98 16.28 0.58 -1.86
C VAL A 98 16.02 1.91 -2.58
N THR A 99 14.80 2.44 -2.49
CA THR A 99 14.47 3.72 -3.12
C THR A 99 15.21 4.91 -2.48
N GLU A 100 15.38 4.92 -1.16
CA GLU A 100 16.14 5.94 -0.44
C GLU A 100 17.61 5.93 -0.88
N THR A 101 18.17 4.75 -1.11
CA THR A 101 19.55 4.60 -1.58
C THR A 101 19.70 5.03 -3.04
N ILE A 102 18.83 4.54 -3.93
CA ILE A 102 18.90 4.83 -5.38
C ILE A 102 18.63 6.32 -5.67
N PHE A 103 17.63 6.90 -5.01
CA PHE A 103 17.27 8.31 -5.19
C PHE A 103 17.99 9.24 -4.22
N ASN A 104 18.94 8.72 -3.42
CA ASN A 104 19.73 9.46 -2.43
C ASN A 104 18.85 10.34 -1.51
N LEU A 105 17.72 9.80 -1.06
CA LEU A 105 16.81 10.49 -0.14
C LEU A 105 17.28 10.30 1.31
N PRO A 106 17.16 11.33 2.17
CA PRO A 106 17.36 11.16 3.60
C PRO A 106 16.19 10.35 4.16
N GLY A 107 16.45 9.16 4.70
CA GLY A 107 15.41 8.27 5.20
C GLY A 107 15.88 7.30 6.27
N LEU A 108 14.92 6.78 7.03
CA LEU A 108 15.15 5.90 8.16
C LEU A 108 15.71 4.54 7.73
N GLY A 109 15.34 4.08 6.53
CA GLY A 109 15.79 2.81 5.99
C GLY A 109 17.29 2.79 5.72
N ARG A 110 17.78 3.84 5.05
CA ARG A 110 19.21 4.06 4.83
C ARG A 110 19.99 4.19 6.15
N MET A 111 19.44 4.92 7.13
CA MET A 111 20.05 5.04 8.46
C MET A 111 20.16 3.69 9.17
N ALA A 112 19.12 2.85 9.07
CA ALA A 112 19.13 1.52 9.66
C ALA A 112 20.23 0.63 9.05
N ILE A 113 20.40 0.64 7.72
CA ILE A 113 21.47 -0.11 7.06
C ILE A 113 22.86 0.40 7.49
N GLN A 114 23.03 1.72 7.57
CA GLN A 114 24.30 2.29 8.00
C GLN A 114 24.62 1.89 9.45
N ALA A 115 23.64 1.91 10.34
CA ALA A 115 23.80 1.44 11.72
C ALA A 115 24.18 -0.05 11.81
N VAL A 116 23.67 -0.91 10.91
CA VAL A 116 24.10 -2.32 10.83
C VAL A 116 25.57 -2.43 10.45
N VAL A 117 26.02 -1.63 9.47
CA VAL A 117 27.42 -1.63 9.01
C VAL A 117 28.37 -1.09 10.09
N ASP A 118 27.94 -0.04 10.80
CA ASP A 118 28.70 0.62 11.85
C ASP A 118 28.59 -0.10 13.21
N TYR A 119 27.87 -1.22 13.28
CA TYR A 119 27.56 -1.99 14.50
C TYR A 119 26.91 -1.15 15.62
N ASP A 120 26.15 -0.11 15.25
CA ASP A 120 25.36 0.71 16.17
C ASP A 120 24.05 0.00 16.51
N LEU A 121 24.15 -0.96 17.43
CA LEU A 121 23.02 -1.76 17.91
C LEU A 121 21.86 -0.90 18.45
N PRO A 122 22.09 0.19 19.23
CA PRO A 122 21.01 1.09 19.65
C PRO A 122 20.16 1.62 18.48
N ILE A 123 20.79 2.11 17.41
CA ILE A 123 20.05 2.65 16.25
C ILE A 123 19.33 1.54 15.49
N VAL A 124 19.95 0.36 15.35
CA VAL A 124 19.31 -0.81 14.72
C VAL A 124 18.04 -1.19 15.49
N VAL A 125 18.13 -1.33 16.81
CA VAL A 125 16.97 -1.68 17.64
C VAL A 125 15.90 -0.60 17.57
N ALA A 126 16.26 0.67 17.67
CA ALA A 126 15.30 1.78 17.59
C ALA A 126 14.55 1.83 16.25
N THR A 127 15.27 1.66 15.13
CA THR A 127 14.67 1.67 13.79
C THR A 127 13.77 0.46 13.57
N VAL A 128 14.17 -0.75 14.01
CA VAL A 128 13.35 -1.96 13.93
C VAL A 128 12.08 -1.84 14.79
N LEU A 129 12.18 -1.35 16.02
CA LEU A 129 11.03 -1.16 16.90
C LEU A 129 10.04 -0.14 16.33
N LEU A 130 10.54 0.97 15.79
CA LEU A 130 9.71 1.98 15.14
C LEU A 130 9.01 1.41 13.90
N ALA A 131 9.75 0.72 13.04
CA ALA A 131 9.21 0.07 11.85
C ALA A 131 8.11 -0.96 12.22
N ALA A 132 8.38 -1.82 13.20
CA ALA A 132 7.41 -2.79 13.69
C ALA A 132 6.15 -2.12 14.26
N GLY A 133 6.31 -1.06 15.05
CA GLY A 133 5.20 -0.28 15.58
C GLY A 133 4.33 0.33 14.48
N VAL A 134 4.94 0.92 13.45
CA VAL A 134 4.23 1.45 12.28
C VAL A 134 3.46 0.36 11.56
N VAL A 135 4.06 -0.81 11.33
CA VAL A 135 3.38 -1.94 10.66
C VAL A 135 2.18 -2.40 11.46
N VAL A 136 2.29 -2.54 12.79
CA VAL A 136 1.18 -2.95 13.66
C VAL A 136 0.05 -1.92 13.62
N VAL A 137 0.37 -0.62 13.71
CA VAL A 137 -0.62 0.45 13.63
C VAL A 137 -1.33 0.44 12.27
N MET A 138 -0.58 0.28 11.19
CA MET A 138 -1.14 0.28 9.84
C MET A 138 -2.03 -0.94 9.59
N ASN A 139 -1.63 -2.13 10.05
CA ASN A 139 -2.48 -3.33 9.98
C ASN A 139 -3.78 -3.12 10.77
N LEU A 140 -3.70 -2.56 11.98
CA LEU A 140 -4.90 -2.24 12.76
C LEU A 140 -5.82 -1.24 12.04
N LEU A 141 -5.26 -0.23 11.38
CA LEU A 141 -6.03 0.72 10.57
C LEU A 141 -6.70 0.06 9.37
N VAL A 142 -6.01 -0.87 8.70
CA VAL A 142 -6.55 -1.65 7.58
C VAL A 142 -7.71 -2.53 8.06
N ASP A 143 -7.56 -3.21 9.18
CA ASP A 143 -8.60 -4.06 9.77
C ASP A 143 -9.83 -3.23 10.18
N LEU A 144 -9.61 -2.06 10.79
CA LEU A 144 -10.68 -1.13 11.14
C LEU A 144 -11.39 -0.59 9.90
N LEU A 145 -10.64 -0.20 8.87
CA LEU A 145 -11.19 0.27 7.60
C LEU A 145 -12.03 -0.83 6.94
N TYR A 146 -11.57 -2.08 7.01
CA TYR A 146 -12.33 -3.23 6.54
C TYR A 146 -13.66 -3.38 7.30
N ALA A 147 -13.66 -3.27 8.62
CA ALA A 147 -14.88 -3.32 9.43
C ALA A 147 -15.90 -2.22 9.08
N VAL A 148 -15.43 -1.05 8.62
CA VAL A 148 -16.30 0.04 8.14
C VAL A 148 -16.80 -0.21 6.70
N ILE A 149 -15.94 -0.75 5.84
CA ILE A 149 -16.25 -1.02 4.42
C ILE A 149 -17.20 -2.21 4.28
N ASP A 150 -17.07 -3.25 5.09
CA ASP A 150 -17.95 -4.42 5.04
C ASP A 150 -18.86 -4.56 6.28
N PRO A 151 -20.13 -4.10 6.20
CA PRO A 151 -21.10 -4.26 7.29
C PRO A 151 -21.53 -5.73 7.50
N ARG A 152 -21.10 -6.70 6.67
CA ARG A 152 -21.37 -8.13 6.90
C ARG A 152 -20.63 -8.68 8.12
N VAL A 153 -19.50 -8.08 8.50
CA VAL A 153 -18.75 -8.45 9.71
C VAL A 153 -19.52 -8.10 10.98
N ARG A 154 -20.54 -7.22 10.88
CA ARG A 154 -21.33 -6.75 12.02
C ARG A 154 -22.51 -7.66 12.40
N VAL A 155 -22.65 -8.83 11.76
CA VAL A 155 -23.73 -9.77 12.04
C VAL A 155 -23.15 -11.13 12.46
N ALA A 156 -22.51 -11.15 13.63
CA ALA A 156 -22.25 -12.35 14.41
C ALA A 156 -22.38 -12.00 15.90
#